data_AF-A0A2Z2HIB9-F1
#
_entry.id   AF-A0A2Z2HIB9-F1
#
_cell.length_a   1.000
_cell.length_b   1.000
_cell.length_c   1.000
_cell.angle_alpha   90.00
_cell.angle_beta   90.00
_cell.angle_gamma   90.00
#
_symmetry.space_group_name_H-M   'P 1'
#
loop_
_entity.id
_entity.type
_entity.pdbx_description
1 polymer ?
#
loop_
_entity_poly.entity_id
_entity_poly.type
_entity_poly.pdbx_seq_one_letter_code
_entity_poly.pdbx_strand_id
1 'polypeptide(L)' 'MESKKKFRAKLIILLGAIWIVITLPLPWIINNPAVSDAQFNTVLGIIGVMSIPFIMLGVAWSLKPELTT' A
#
# COMPACT_ATOMS: atom_id res chain seq x y z
N MET A 1 1.84 28.40 3.04
CA MET A 1 0.83 27.48 2.47
C MET A 1 1.40 26.54 1.40
N GLU A 2 2.19 27.03 0.44
CA GLU A 2 2.83 26.25 -0.64
C GLU A 2 3.69 25.05 -0.16
N SER A 3 4.49 25.23 0.90
CA SER A 3 5.39 24.17 1.41
C SER A 3 4.63 22.93 1.93
N LYS A 4 3.47 23.13 2.59
CA LYS A 4 2.67 22.04 3.16
C LYS A 4 2.06 21.15 2.06
N LYS A 5 1.62 21.75 0.95
CA LYS A 5 1.10 21.02 -0.22
C LYS A 5 2.19 20.17 -0.88
N LYS A 6 3.39 20.73 -1.06
CA LYS A 6 4.55 20.01 -1.62
C LYS A 6 4.99 18.84 -0.72
N PHE A 7 5.01 19.02 0.59
CA PHE A 7 5.31 17.94 1.53
C PHE A 7 4.29 16.80 1.47
N ARG A 8 2.99 17.12 1.44
CA ARG A 8 1.92 16.12 1.28
C ARG A 8 2.05 15.34 -0.02
N ALA A 9 2.32 16.02 -1.14
CA ALA A 9 2.54 15.36 -2.42
C ALA A 9 3.72 14.36 -2.35
N LYS A 10 4.84 14.77 -1.73
CA LYS A 10 6.00 13.87 -1.52
C LYS A 10 5.64 12.66 -0.65
N LEU A 11 4.85 12.86 0.41
CA LEU A 11 4.38 11.76 1.27
C LEU A 11 3.49 10.77 0.49
N ILE A 12 2.53 11.26 -0.28
CA ILE A 12 1.64 10.40 -1.08
C ILE A 12 2.44 9.60 -2.11
N ILE A 13 3.37 10.26 -2.81
CA ILE A 13 4.25 9.59 -3.78
C ILE A 13 5.11 8.52 -3.09
N LEU A 14 5.69 8.85 -1.93
CA LEU A 14 6.48 7.90 -1.15
C LEU A 14 5.65 6.68 -0.71
N LEU A 15 4.47 6.92 -0.16
CA LEU A 15 3.58 5.86 0.28
C LEU A 15 3.10 4.99 -0.89
N GLY A 16 2.74 5.61 -2.02
CA GLY A 16 2.36 4.90 -3.24
C GLY A 16 3.50 4.03 -3.79
N ALA A 17 4.74 4.54 -3.78
CA ALA A 17 5.91 3.77 -4.21
C ALA A 17 6.17 2.56 -3.31
N ILE A 18 6.09 2.73 -1.98
CA ILE A 18 6.24 1.62 -1.03
C ILE A 18 5.16 0.57 -1.25
N TRP A 19 3.91 0.99 -1.42
CA TRP A 19 2.80 0.07 -1.68
C TRP A 19 2.99 -0.72 -2.98
N ILE A 20 3.45 -0.08 -4.06
CA ILE A 20 3.80 -0.77 -5.32
C ILE A 20 4.86 -1.85 -5.07
N VAL A 21 5.93 -1.53 -4.33
CA VAL A 21 7.01 -2.49 -4.02
C VAL A 21 6.47 -3.69 -3.22
N ILE A 22 5.59 -3.47 -2.25
CA ILE A 22 4.96 -4.54 -1.47
C ILE A 22 4.11 -5.44 -2.36
N THR A 23 3.36 -4.86 -3.30
CA THR A 23 2.51 -5.62 -4.25
C THR A 23 3.30 -6.23 -5.40
N LEU A 24 4.58 -5.88 -5.55
CA LEU A 24 5.41 -6.33 -6.67
C LEU A 24 5.40 -7.85 -6.84
N PRO A 25 5.39 -8.73 -5.83
CA PRO A 25 5.36 -10.17 -6.09
C PRO A 25 4.12 -10.68 -6.85
N LEU A 26 2.98 -9.98 -6.77
CA LEU A 26 1.67 -10.46 -7.28
C LEU A 26 1.69 -10.89 -8.75
N PRO A 27 2.14 -10.06 -9.72
CA PRO A 27 2.13 -10.43 -11.14
C PRO A 27 2.93 -11.70 -11.48
N TRP A 28 3.91 -12.07 -10.66
CA TRP A 28 4.76 -13.24 -10.90
C TRP A 28 4.20 -14.53 -10.28
N ILE A 29 3.33 -14.41 -9.27
CA ILE A 29 2.76 -15.55 -8.54
C ILE A 29 1.32 -15.87 -8.94
N ILE A 30 0.58 -14.91 -9.49
CA ILE A 30 -0.79 -15.13 -9.96
C ILE A 30 -0.80 -16.15 -11.10
N ASN A 31 -1.65 -17.16 -11.00
CA ASN A 31 -1.83 -18.23 -12.01
C ASN A 31 -0.53 -18.98 -12.36
N ASN A 32 0.46 -18.97 -11.48
CA ASN A 32 1.73 -19.65 -11.71
C ASN A 32 1.68 -21.09 -11.16
N PRO A 33 1.70 -22.12 -12.02
CA PRO A 33 1.60 -23.52 -11.58
C PRO A 33 2.82 -23.99 -10.77
N ALA A 34 3.93 -23.24 -10.79
CA ALA A 34 5.11 -23.55 -9.97
C ALA A 34 5.02 -23.00 -8.54
N VAL A 35 3.99 -22.23 -8.21
CA VAL A 35 3.77 -21.66 -6.86
C VAL A 35 2.68 -22.47 -6.17
N SER A 36 2.98 -23.02 -4.99
CA SER A 36 1.98 -23.73 -4.19
C SER A 36 0.92 -22.78 -3.63
N ASP A 37 -0.30 -23.27 -3.43
CA ASP A 37 -1.39 -22.50 -2.81
C ASP A 37 -0.99 -21.93 -1.44
N ALA A 38 -0.24 -22.70 -0.65
CA ALA A 38 0.26 -22.27 0.65
C ALA A 38 1.21 -21.06 0.53
N GLN A 39 2.13 -21.09 -0.44
CA GLN A 39 3.04 -19.98 -0.71
C GLN A 39 2.29 -18.76 -1.24
N PHE A 40 1.35 -18.95 -2.16
CA PHE A 40 0.51 -17.88 -2.70
C PHE A 40 -0.29 -17.18 -1.59
N ASN A 41 -0.97 -17.95 -0.75
CA ASN A 41 -1.76 -17.44 0.38
C ASN A 41 -0.90 -16.75 1.44
N THR A 42 0.33 -17.24 1.68
CA THR A 42 1.28 -16.59 2.58
C THR A 42 1.66 -15.20 2.06
N VAL A 43 2.00 -15.09 0.77
CA VAL A 43 2.35 -13.80 0.16
C VAL A 43 1.15 -12.84 0.14
N LEU A 44 -0.05 -13.34 -0.18
CA LEU A 44 -1.28 -12.55 -0.07
C LEU A 44 -1.53 -12.04 1.35
N GLY A 45 -1.31 -12.89 2.36
CA GLY A 45 -1.43 -12.50 3.77
C GLY A 45 -0.50 -11.36 4.15
N ILE A 46 0.77 -11.45 3.73
CA ILE A 46 1.77 -10.38 3.95
C ILE A 46 1.32 -9.08 3.27
N ILE A 47 0.93 -9.14 2.00
CA ILE A 47 0.46 -7.96 1.24
C ILE A 47 -0.77 -7.34 1.90
N GLY A 48 -1.71 -8.16 2.37
CA GLY A 48 -2.90 -7.71 3.07
C GLY A 48 -2.57 -6.96 4.36
N VAL A 49 -1.76 -7.55 5.24
CA VAL A 49 -1.34 -6.91 6.50
C VAL A 49 -0.57 -5.61 6.23
N MET A 50 0.37 -5.65 5.29
CA MET A 50 1.19 -4.50 4.93
C MET A 50 0.38 -3.38 4.26
N SER A 51 -0.77 -3.67 3.67
CA SER A 51 -1.66 -2.66 3.06
C SER A 51 -2.50 -1.89 4.08
N ILE A 52 -2.66 -2.39 5.32
CA ILE A 52 -3.52 -1.77 6.35
C ILE A 52 -3.18 -0.30 6.60
N PRO A 53 -1.90 0.12 6.82
CA PRO A 53 -1.58 1.51 7.08
C PRO A 53 -1.93 2.44 5.91
N PHE A 54 -1.78 1.96 4.67
CA PHE A 54 -2.05 2.75 3.46
C PHE A 54 -3.55 2.97 3.28
N ILE A 55 -4.35 1.94 3.49
CA ILE A 55 -5.82 2.03 3.43
C ILE A 55 -6.35 2.91 4.58
N MET A 56 -5.85 2.71 5.81
CA MET A 56 -6.19 3.55 6.97
C MET A 56 -5.90 5.03 6.70
N LEU A 57 -4.75 5.36 6.15
CA LEU A 57 -4.41 6.74 5.79
C LEU A 57 -5.33 7.32 4.71
N GLY A 58 -5.68 6.52 3.70
CA GLY A 58 -6.65 6.92 2.67
C GLY A 58 -8.03 7.23 3.29
N VAL A 59 -8.54 6.34 4.14
CA VAL A 59 -9.81 6.53 4.85
C VAL A 59 -9.76 7.75 5.76
N ALA A 60 -8.69 7.91 6.54
CA ALA A 60 -8.53 9.03 7.45
C ALA A 60 -8.48 10.37 6.69
N TRP A 61 -7.78 10.46 5.56
CA TRP A 61 -7.83 11.66 4.70
C TRP A 61 -9.23 11.94 4.13
N SER A 62 -9.99 10.92 3.77
CA SER A 62 -11.33 11.10 3.20
C SER A 62 -12.38 11.50 4.23
N LEU A 63 -12.35 10.94 5.45
CA LEU A 63 -13.39 11.14 6.46
C LEU A 63 -13.08 12.23 7.47
N LYS A 64 -11.81 12.34 7.88
CA LYS A 64 -11.35 13.25 8.94
C LYS A 64 -9.94 13.76 8.62
N PRO A 65 -9.81 14.63 7.58
CA PRO A 65 -8.51 15.14 7.16
C PRO A 65 -7.75 15.83 8.32
N GLU A 66 -8.44 16.33 9.34
CA GLU A 66 -7.85 16.90 10.55
C GLU A 66 -6.99 15.92 11.38
N LEU A 67 -7.21 14.61 11.29
CA LEU A 67 -6.43 13.58 12.02
C LEU A 67 -5.08 13.25 11.35
N THR A 68 -4.85 13.79 10.16
CA THR A 68 -3.74 13.41 9.28
C THR A 68 -3.05 14.65 8.68
N THR A 69 -3.29 15.84 9.24
CA THR A 69 -2.79 17.13 8.76
C THR A 69 -2.13 17.99 9.80
#